data_AF-A0A1F7CYQ5-F1
#
_entry.id   AF-A0A1F7CYQ5-F1
#
_cell.length_a   1.000
_cell.length_b   1.000
_cell.length_c   1.000
_cell.angle_alpha   90.00
_cell.angle_beta   90.00
_cell.angle_gamma   90.00
#
_symmetry.space_group_name_H-M   'P 1'
#
loop_
_entity.id
_entity.type
_entity.pdbx_description
1 polymer ?
#
loop_
_entity_poly.entity_id
_entity_poly.type
_entity_poly.pdbx_seq_one_letter_code
_entity_poly.pdbx_strand_id
1 'polypeptide(L)'
;MPDTVILLLFATAALSPFLTFAHLWQVKEWRCDRLLDHLRSEGTLRQLCGIVRVPVVAAALLLTSAGILSPEYAAQGSLLLLATLSIVQIVLRRQPQPVWTQKAKMIVGGSALLTLIAGFLLLHLGKAIFLPVLILLQPLSVILVWAALFPLDTFLKRRILNRARLLRKAHPELLVIGVTGSMGKTTSKELIGCVLGNAAIATPTYVNSEIGVARWMTKILASPLPTPHSPFPILVVEMGAYRRGEIALLCSITAPQLGVITAIGTQHVALFGSPEDLLAAKAELIEALPESGRAFINVDSTMAGALRSHAACPVTTVSTGGTSDLEAFDIEETPHGIRFRVGENTFALPLHGTHNVTNVLLAIAVAEHLGVKRSVIAERLSRFSPLTGTFFLEEKFGVAILNDTHNCSPESAAAAIRWAESRHATQKVLLTSGIIEQGSATERVHRDLGKQCIPVFQRVIFLNKKFAQFFAQGYANNVELFSKEINPVKSGTLLVCLGRMPRSTIDRLLPSP
;
A
#
# COMPACT_ATOMS: atom_id res chain seq x y z
N MET A 1 43.28 -20.24 10.92
CA MET A 1 42.76 -20.31 9.53
C MET A 1 43.40 -19.20 8.72
N PRO A 2 43.66 -19.34 7.41
CA PRO A 2 44.14 -18.23 6.59
C PRO A 2 43.16 -17.05 6.61
N ASP A 3 43.65 -15.82 6.61
CA ASP A 3 42.83 -14.60 6.62
C ASP A 3 41.82 -14.56 5.47
N THR A 4 42.18 -15.10 4.31
CA THR A 4 41.29 -15.23 3.15
C THR A 4 40.07 -16.09 3.46
N VAL A 5 40.23 -17.16 4.23
CA VAL A 5 39.12 -18.04 4.65
C VAL A 5 38.27 -17.36 5.71
N ILE A 6 38.90 -16.64 6.65
CA ILE A 6 38.17 -15.87 7.68
C ILE A 6 37.32 -14.78 7.02
N LEU A 7 37.89 -14.06 6.04
CA LEU A 7 37.17 -13.03 5.29
C LEU A 7 36.01 -13.61 4.47
N LEU A 8 36.17 -14.80 3.88
CA LEU A 8 35.09 -15.49 3.17
C LEU A 8 33.95 -15.89 4.10
N LEU A 9 34.26 -16.47 5.27
CA LEU A 9 33.28 -16.80 6.30
C LEU A 9 32.54 -15.55 6.77
N PHE A 10 33.27 -14.48 7.02
CA PHE A 10 32.70 -13.19 7.40
C PHE A 10 31.76 -12.62 6.33
N ALA A 11 32.17 -12.62 5.07
CA ALA A 11 31.33 -12.17 3.96
C ALA A 11 30.03 -12.98 3.83
N THR A 12 30.12 -14.29 4.01
CA THR A 12 28.98 -15.20 3.95
C THR A 12 28.04 -15.00 5.15
N ALA A 13 28.59 -14.81 6.34
CA ALA A 13 27.82 -14.56 7.55
C ALA A 13 27.10 -13.20 7.54
N ALA A 14 27.67 -12.20 6.86
CA ALA A 14 27.05 -10.89 6.67
C ALA A 14 25.89 -10.90 5.64
N LEU A 15 25.83 -11.91 4.76
CA LEU A 15 24.90 -11.96 3.63
C LEU A 15 23.42 -11.87 4.04
N SER A 16 23.02 -12.72 4.97
CA SER A 16 21.64 -12.77 5.46
C SER A 16 21.17 -11.49 6.15
N PRO A 17 21.86 -10.93 7.16
CA PRO A 17 21.37 -9.74 7.86
C PRO A 17 21.28 -8.51 6.94
N PHE A 18 22.23 -8.30 6.01
CA PHE A 18 22.11 -7.18 5.08
C PHE A 18 20.92 -7.36 4.13
N LEU A 19 20.71 -8.57 3.55
CA LEU A 19 19.61 -8.81 2.62
C LEU A 19 18.26 -8.63 3.31
N THR A 20 18.17 -9.07 4.56
CA THR A 20 16.98 -8.94 5.39
C THR A 20 16.65 -7.46 5.63
N PHE A 21 17.65 -6.67 6.04
CA PHE A 21 17.45 -5.25 6.31
C PHE A 21 17.18 -4.44 5.03
N ALA A 22 17.89 -4.73 3.94
CA ALA A 22 17.65 -4.10 2.64
C ALA A 22 16.24 -4.43 2.11
N HIS A 23 15.78 -5.68 2.23
CA HIS A 23 14.41 -6.07 1.89
C HIS A 23 13.40 -5.30 2.74
N LEU A 24 13.57 -5.30 4.06
CA LEU A 24 12.68 -4.61 4.99
C LEU A 24 12.57 -3.12 4.65
N TRP A 25 13.70 -2.44 4.47
CA TRP A 25 13.70 -1.01 4.19
C TRP A 25 13.16 -0.69 2.79
N GLN A 26 13.38 -1.57 1.81
CA GLN A 26 12.76 -1.44 0.49
C GLN A 26 11.24 -1.56 0.54
N VAL A 27 10.70 -2.50 1.32
CA VAL A 27 9.26 -2.61 1.57
C VAL A 27 8.72 -1.33 2.22
N LYS A 28 9.54 -0.64 3.01
CA LYS A 28 9.27 0.70 3.57
C LYS A 28 9.71 1.85 2.64
N GLU A 29 9.85 1.59 1.34
CA GLU A 29 10.16 2.58 0.30
C GLU A 29 11.45 3.39 0.53
N TRP A 30 12.42 2.84 1.26
CA TRP A 30 13.65 3.53 1.66
C TRP A 30 13.42 4.81 2.46
N ARG A 31 12.29 4.87 3.19
CA ARG A 31 11.88 6.00 4.03
C ARG A 31 12.27 5.75 5.49
N CYS A 32 12.89 6.73 6.15
CA CYS A 32 13.32 6.61 7.53
C CYS A 32 12.14 6.57 8.50
N ASP A 33 11.14 7.43 8.30
CA ASP A 33 9.91 7.50 9.10
C ASP A 33 9.16 6.16 9.14
N ARG A 34 8.92 5.55 7.97
CA ARG A 34 8.25 4.25 7.88
C ARG A 34 9.08 3.09 8.44
N LEU A 35 10.41 3.18 8.33
CA LEU A 35 11.30 2.19 8.94
C LEU A 35 11.25 2.30 10.47
N LEU A 36 11.34 3.52 11.01
CA LEU A 36 11.31 3.77 12.44
C LEU A 36 9.97 3.35 13.08
N ASP A 37 8.85 3.67 12.44
CA ASP A 37 7.52 3.23 12.89
C ASP A 37 7.45 1.70 12.98
N HIS A 38 7.92 1.00 11.94
CA HIS A 38 7.96 -0.46 11.95
C HIS A 38 8.89 -1.04 13.02
N LEU A 39 10.08 -0.44 13.21
CA LEU A 39 11.03 -0.86 14.24
C LEU A 39 10.48 -0.63 15.66
N ARG A 40 9.64 0.40 15.86
CA ARG A 40 8.92 0.63 17.12
C ARG A 40 7.80 -0.39 17.33
N SER A 41 7.04 -0.71 16.29
CA SER A 41 5.88 -1.60 16.40
C SER A 41 6.23 -3.10 16.53
N GLU A 42 7.34 -3.54 15.93
CA GLU A 42 7.73 -4.97 15.85
C GLU A 42 8.99 -5.31 16.66
N GLY A 43 9.57 -4.34 17.37
CA GLY A 43 10.74 -4.50 18.24
C GLY A 43 12.08 -4.33 17.51
N THR A 44 12.79 -3.25 17.82
CA THR A 44 13.97 -2.80 17.06
C THR A 44 15.11 -3.81 17.05
N LEU A 45 15.53 -4.31 18.23
CA LEU A 45 16.64 -5.26 18.34
C LEU A 45 16.37 -6.56 17.59
N ARG A 46 15.13 -7.06 17.65
CA ARG A 46 14.72 -8.28 16.95
C ARG A 46 14.80 -8.12 15.44
N GLN A 47 14.38 -6.98 14.91
CA GLN A 47 14.38 -6.71 13.47
C GLN A 47 15.79 -6.44 12.92
N LEU A 48 16.64 -5.76 13.68
CA LEU A 48 17.99 -5.41 13.24
C LEU A 48 18.98 -6.58 13.35
N CYS A 49 18.99 -7.28 14.49
CA CYS A 49 20.01 -8.28 14.80
C CYS A 49 19.50 -9.73 14.68
N GLY A 50 18.18 -9.93 14.76
CA GLY A 50 17.59 -11.26 14.90
C GLY A 50 17.79 -11.84 16.31
N ILE A 51 17.10 -12.95 16.60
CA ILE A 51 17.10 -13.59 17.93
C ILE A 51 18.36 -14.47 18.13
N VAL A 52 18.91 -15.03 17.05
CA VAL A 52 20.00 -16.02 17.13
C VAL A 52 21.38 -15.38 17.15
N ARG A 53 21.59 -14.27 16.42
CA ARG A 53 22.94 -13.71 16.22
C ARG A 53 23.51 -13.08 17.49
N VAL A 54 22.68 -12.38 18.26
CA VAL A 54 23.11 -11.71 19.49
C VAL A 54 23.65 -12.71 20.53
N PRO A 55 22.94 -13.81 20.87
CA PRO A 55 23.49 -14.84 21.75
C PRO A 55 24.80 -15.45 21.26
N VAL A 56 24.94 -15.71 19.96
CA VAL A 56 26.18 -16.28 19.39
C VAL A 56 27.38 -15.36 19.59
N VAL A 57 27.21 -14.07 19.30
CA VAL A 57 28.27 -13.07 19.48
C VAL A 57 28.55 -12.83 20.96
N ALA A 58 27.52 -12.75 21.80
CA ALA A 58 27.67 -12.58 23.24
C ALA A 58 28.41 -13.77 23.88
N ALA A 59 28.07 -15.00 23.50
CA ALA A 59 28.76 -16.20 23.97
C ALA A 59 30.25 -16.19 23.57
N ALA A 60 30.57 -15.82 22.33
CA ALA A 60 31.96 -15.71 21.89
C ALA A 60 32.75 -14.69 22.73
N LEU A 61 32.19 -13.51 22.98
CA LEU A 61 32.82 -12.47 23.81
C LEU A 61 32.99 -12.91 25.27
N LEU A 62 31.96 -13.54 25.86
CA LEU A 62 32.00 -14.01 27.25
C LEU A 62 33.01 -15.14 27.45
N LEU A 63 33.09 -16.09 26.53
CA LEU A 63 34.06 -17.18 26.59
C LEU A 63 35.50 -16.67 26.44
N THR A 64 35.70 -15.64 25.62
CA THR A 64 37.01 -14.97 25.52
C THR A 64 37.33 -14.18 26.79
N SER A 65 36.38 -13.43 27.36
CA SER A 65 36.63 -12.65 28.58
C SER A 65 36.85 -13.54 29.81
N ALA A 66 36.24 -14.72 29.84
CA ALA A 66 36.48 -15.74 30.86
C ALA A 66 37.79 -16.53 30.66
N GLY A 67 38.55 -16.27 29.58
CA GLY A 67 39.80 -16.96 29.28
C GLY A 67 39.61 -18.41 28.80
N ILE A 68 38.39 -18.83 28.49
CA ILE A 68 38.05 -20.20 28.08
C ILE A 68 38.45 -20.45 26.61
N LEU A 69 38.29 -19.43 25.76
CA LEU A 69 38.65 -19.49 24.34
C LEU A 69 39.58 -18.33 23.96
N SER A 70 40.58 -18.62 23.12
CA SER A 70 41.37 -17.53 22.52
C SER A 70 40.48 -16.64 21.64
N PRO A 71 40.80 -15.33 21.50
CA PRO A 71 40.03 -14.41 20.66
C PRO A 71 39.89 -14.90 19.21
N GLU A 72 40.92 -15.57 18.68
CA GLU A 72 40.92 -16.10 17.32
C GLU A 72 39.95 -17.28 17.15
N TYR A 73 39.96 -18.24 18.07
CA TYR A 73 39.05 -19.38 18.01
C TYR A 73 37.60 -18.97 18.25
N ALA A 74 37.36 -18.03 19.17
CA ALA A 74 36.05 -17.46 19.39
C ALA A 74 35.52 -16.74 18.14
N ALA A 75 36.37 -15.97 17.45
CA ALA A 75 36.02 -15.33 16.17
C ALA A 75 35.71 -16.37 15.08
N GLN A 76 36.60 -17.33 14.85
CA GLN A 76 36.44 -18.35 13.80
C GLN A 76 35.19 -19.20 14.03
N GLY A 77 34.97 -19.68 15.25
CA GLY A 77 33.81 -20.51 15.61
C GLY A 77 32.48 -19.78 15.44
N SER A 78 32.40 -18.53 15.89
CA SER A 78 31.19 -17.72 15.74
C SER A 78 30.93 -17.35 14.27
N LEU A 79 31.97 -16.99 13.50
CA LEU A 79 31.84 -16.74 12.05
C LEU A 79 31.35 -17.99 11.30
N LEU A 80 31.88 -19.17 11.62
CA LEU A 80 31.44 -20.42 11.01
C LEU A 80 29.96 -20.70 11.30
N LEU A 81 29.53 -20.54 12.55
CA LEU A 81 28.12 -20.75 12.95
C LEU A 81 27.18 -19.77 12.24
N LEU A 82 27.55 -18.49 12.18
CA LEU A 82 26.75 -17.44 11.53
C LEU A 82 26.73 -17.58 10.00
N ALA A 83 27.84 -18.00 9.39
CA ALA A 83 27.91 -18.33 7.96
C ALA A 83 27.00 -19.51 7.63
N THR A 84 27.06 -20.58 8.45
CA THR A 84 26.19 -21.75 8.31
C THR A 84 24.71 -21.37 8.41
N LEU A 85 24.34 -20.55 9.40
CA LEU A 85 22.98 -20.03 9.54
C LEU A 85 22.52 -19.28 8.28
N SER A 86 23.39 -18.45 7.71
CA SER A 86 23.09 -17.67 6.50
C SER A 86 22.90 -18.58 5.28
N ILE A 87 23.78 -19.57 5.10
CA ILE A 87 23.67 -20.58 4.04
C ILE A 87 22.36 -21.36 4.17
N VAL A 88 22.04 -21.86 5.36
CA VAL A 88 20.80 -22.62 5.62
C VAL A 88 19.56 -21.80 5.28
N GLN A 89 19.50 -20.52 5.67
CA GLN A 89 18.37 -19.64 5.34
C GLN A 89 18.20 -19.44 3.83
N ILE A 90 19.31 -19.34 3.09
CA ILE A 90 19.32 -19.17 1.64
C ILE A 90 18.89 -20.47 0.95
N VAL A 91 19.49 -21.60 1.32
CA VAL A 91 19.19 -22.93 0.75
C VAL A 91 17.73 -23.32 0.99
N LEU A 92 17.22 -23.09 2.20
CA LEU A 92 15.82 -23.35 2.54
C LEU A 92 14.84 -22.31 1.96
N ARG A 93 15.32 -21.34 1.16
CA ARG A 93 14.52 -20.24 0.58
C ARG A 93 13.70 -19.46 1.62
N ARG A 94 14.22 -19.34 2.84
CA ARG A 94 13.61 -18.57 3.93
C ARG A 94 14.18 -17.16 4.04
N GLN A 95 15.25 -16.85 3.31
CA GLN A 95 15.91 -15.55 3.30
C GLN A 95 15.04 -14.50 2.55
N PRO A 96 14.58 -13.43 3.23
CA PRO A 96 13.97 -12.30 2.53
C PRO A 96 14.98 -11.64 1.60
N GLN A 97 14.54 -11.27 0.39
CA GLN A 97 15.39 -10.62 -0.61
C GLN A 97 14.71 -9.37 -1.18
N PRO A 98 15.44 -8.25 -1.36
CA PRO A 98 14.90 -7.09 -2.02
C PRO A 98 14.61 -7.41 -3.49
N VAL A 99 13.61 -6.74 -4.06
CA VAL A 99 13.44 -6.65 -5.51
C VAL A 99 14.66 -5.94 -6.09
N TRP A 100 15.38 -6.58 -7.01
CA TRP A 100 16.67 -6.13 -7.54
C TRP A 100 16.58 -4.95 -8.53
N THR A 101 16.09 -3.82 -8.05
CA THR A 101 16.15 -2.52 -8.71
C THR A 101 17.58 -1.99 -8.77
N GLN A 102 17.87 -1.03 -9.66
CA GLN A 102 19.19 -0.38 -9.71
C GLN A 102 19.59 0.22 -8.36
N LYS A 103 18.66 0.90 -7.66
CA LYS A 103 18.88 1.43 -6.31
C LYS A 103 19.24 0.32 -5.30
N ALA A 104 18.50 -0.78 -5.30
CA ALA A 104 18.78 -1.92 -4.42
C ALA A 104 20.16 -2.54 -4.72
N LYS A 105 20.52 -2.70 -6.00
CA LYS A 105 21.84 -3.21 -6.41
C LYS A 105 22.98 -2.31 -5.93
N MET A 106 22.85 -0.99 -6.06
CA MET A 106 23.86 -0.03 -5.60
C MET A 106 24.01 -0.05 -4.08
N ILE A 107 22.89 -0.03 -3.34
CA ILE A 107 22.92 -0.04 -1.87
C ILE A 107 23.53 -1.35 -1.35
N VAL A 108 23.04 -2.50 -1.83
CA VAL A 108 23.54 -3.81 -1.43
C VAL A 108 25.02 -3.98 -1.81
N GLY A 109 25.38 -3.68 -3.05
CA GLY A 109 26.75 -3.82 -3.55
C GLY A 109 27.73 -2.92 -2.79
N GLY A 110 27.35 -1.65 -2.57
CA GLY A 110 28.15 -0.72 -1.78
C GLY A 110 28.28 -1.16 -0.32
N SER A 111 27.21 -1.72 0.27
CA SER A 111 27.24 -2.21 1.65
C SER A 111 28.14 -3.43 1.80
N ALA A 112 28.08 -4.36 0.84
CA ALA A 112 28.97 -5.52 0.80
C ALA A 112 30.45 -5.11 0.68
N LEU A 113 30.75 -4.13 -0.19
CA LEU A 113 32.10 -3.59 -0.34
C LEU A 113 32.59 -2.94 0.95
N LEU A 114 31.78 -2.07 1.56
CA LEU A 114 32.10 -1.42 2.83
C LEU A 114 32.35 -2.45 3.95
N THR A 115 31.52 -3.48 4.03
CA THR A 115 31.67 -4.59 4.97
C THR A 115 32.99 -5.35 4.74
N LEU A 116 33.33 -5.69 3.49
CA LEU A 116 34.59 -6.37 3.16
C LEU A 116 35.82 -5.53 3.52
N ILE A 117 35.80 -4.23 3.23
CA ILE A 117 36.87 -3.29 3.59
C ILE A 117 37.05 -3.25 5.12
N ALA A 118 35.97 -3.10 5.87
CA ALA A 118 36.01 -3.09 7.33
C ALA A 118 36.52 -4.42 7.92
N GLY A 119 36.09 -5.55 7.35
CA GLY A 119 36.58 -6.87 7.75
C GLY A 119 38.07 -7.06 7.48
N PHE A 120 38.54 -6.65 6.29
CA PHE A 120 39.96 -6.69 5.93
C PHE A 120 40.81 -5.82 6.87
N LEU A 121 40.37 -4.60 7.18
CA LEU A 121 41.07 -3.71 8.12
C LEU A 121 41.14 -4.30 9.52
N LEU A 122 40.07 -4.93 10.02
CA LEU A 122 40.08 -5.59 11.34
C LEU A 122 41.06 -6.77 11.38
N LEU A 123 41.14 -7.57 10.32
CA LEU A 123 42.12 -8.65 10.22
C LEU A 123 43.55 -8.11 10.21
N HIS A 124 43.81 -7.08 9.40
CA HIS A 124 45.13 -6.47 9.30
C HIS A 124 45.60 -5.86 10.63
N LEU A 125 44.67 -5.36 11.46
CA LEU A 125 44.94 -4.82 12.79
C LEU A 125 45.01 -5.90 13.90
N GLY A 126 44.90 -7.20 13.57
CA GLY A 126 44.89 -8.29 14.55
C GLY A 126 43.63 -8.33 15.43
N LYS A 127 42.54 -7.70 14.99
CA LYS A 127 41.29 -7.47 15.75
C LYS A 127 40.15 -8.40 15.31
N ALA A 128 40.47 -9.66 14.98
CA ALA A 128 39.52 -10.63 14.43
C ALA A 128 38.28 -10.89 15.32
N ILE A 129 38.41 -10.76 16.64
CA ILE A 129 37.31 -10.92 17.61
C ILE A 129 36.14 -9.96 17.40
N PHE A 130 36.36 -8.84 16.70
CA PHE A 130 35.31 -7.87 16.38
C PHE A 130 34.56 -8.17 15.08
N LEU A 131 35.01 -9.12 14.26
CA LEU A 131 34.30 -9.51 13.02
C LEU A 131 32.85 -10.00 13.28
N PRO A 132 32.58 -10.85 14.28
CA PRO A 132 31.21 -11.25 14.61
C PRO A 132 30.35 -10.08 15.09
N VAL A 133 30.94 -9.10 15.80
CA VAL A 133 30.25 -7.87 16.22
C VAL A 133 29.84 -7.04 15.00
N LEU A 134 30.71 -6.94 14.00
CA LEU A 134 30.42 -6.23 12.75
C LEU A 134 29.26 -6.87 11.95
N ILE A 135 28.96 -8.16 12.15
CA ILE A 135 27.77 -8.82 11.58
C ILE A 135 26.47 -8.29 12.21
N LEU A 136 26.48 -7.95 13.51
CA LEU A 136 25.32 -7.32 14.16
C LEU A 136 25.09 -5.89 13.66
N LEU A 137 26.14 -5.24 13.19
CA LEU A 137 26.11 -3.86 12.70
C LEU A 137 25.85 -3.74 11.19
N GLN A 138 25.47 -4.82 10.49
CA GLN A 138 25.15 -4.74 9.05
C GLN A 138 24.04 -3.74 8.68
N PRO A 139 23.01 -3.47 9.51
CA PRO A 139 22.08 -2.39 9.22
C PRO A 139 22.78 -1.02 9.06
N LEU A 140 23.87 -0.77 9.79
CA LEU A 140 24.63 0.48 9.72
C LEU A 140 25.33 0.64 8.37
N SER A 141 25.92 -0.42 7.80
CA SER A 141 26.56 -0.34 6.47
C SER A 141 25.55 0.04 5.39
N VAL A 142 24.34 -0.54 5.46
CA VAL A 142 23.22 -0.19 4.58
C VAL A 142 22.80 1.27 4.75
N ILE A 143 22.67 1.76 5.99
CA ILE A 143 22.34 3.16 6.28
C ILE A 143 23.40 4.11 5.75
N LEU A 144 24.69 3.83 5.97
CA LEU A 144 25.79 4.65 5.52
C LEU A 144 25.83 4.78 3.99
N VAL A 145 25.70 3.65 3.28
CA VAL A 145 25.69 3.65 1.81
C VAL A 145 24.44 4.34 1.27
N TRP A 146 23.27 4.10 1.88
CA TRP A 146 22.05 4.83 1.53
C TRP A 146 22.21 6.35 1.73
N ALA A 147 22.81 6.78 2.84
CA ALA A 147 23.05 8.18 3.15
C ALA A 147 24.05 8.82 2.16
N ALA A 148 25.10 8.09 1.79
CA ALA A 148 26.05 8.54 0.76
C ALA A 148 25.39 8.71 -0.62
N LEU A 149 24.42 7.85 -0.97
CA LEU A 149 23.68 7.92 -2.23
C LEU A 149 22.50 8.91 -2.19
N PHE A 150 22.10 9.39 -1.01
CA PHE A 150 20.92 10.24 -0.82
C PHE A 150 20.97 11.56 -1.60
N PRO A 151 22.10 12.30 -1.68
CA PRO A 151 22.18 13.52 -2.48
C PRO A 151 21.94 13.26 -3.97
N LEU A 152 22.51 12.17 -4.50
CA LEU A 152 22.33 11.76 -5.90
C LEU A 152 20.87 11.34 -6.17
N ASP A 153 20.27 10.53 -5.28
CA ASP A 153 18.85 10.15 -5.39
C ASP A 153 17.94 11.39 -5.41
N THR A 154 18.21 12.36 -4.53
CA THR A 154 17.47 13.61 -4.45
C THR A 154 17.63 14.46 -5.72
N PHE A 155 18.84 14.55 -6.26
CA PHE A 155 19.12 15.27 -7.50
C PHE A 155 18.38 14.64 -8.70
N LEU A 156 18.44 13.32 -8.85
CA LEU A 156 17.76 12.60 -9.92
C LEU A 156 16.24 12.76 -9.82
N LYS A 157 15.68 12.65 -8.61
CA LYS A 157 14.26 12.92 -8.35
C LYS A 157 13.88 14.35 -8.77
N ARG A 158 14.63 15.37 -8.34
CA ARG A 158 14.39 16.77 -8.72
C ARG A 158 14.39 16.97 -10.24
N ARG A 159 15.31 16.33 -10.97
CA ARG A 159 15.31 16.40 -12.45
C ARG A 159 14.04 15.80 -13.07
N ILE A 160 13.57 14.65 -12.57
CA ILE A 160 12.33 14.03 -13.03
C ILE A 160 11.14 14.97 -12.78
N LEU A 161 11.04 15.52 -11.56
CA LEU A 161 9.95 16.42 -11.19
C LEU A 161 9.96 17.72 -12.01
N ASN A 162 11.13 18.33 -12.21
CA ASN A 162 11.26 19.55 -12.99
C ASN A 162 10.92 19.33 -14.47
N ARG A 163 11.33 18.19 -15.05
CA ARG A 163 10.93 17.82 -16.42
C ARG A 163 9.41 17.71 -16.54
N ALA A 164 8.77 17.03 -15.59
CA ALA A 164 7.32 16.88 -15.58
C ALA A 164 6.60 18.24 -15.45
N ARG A 165 7.10 19.15 -14.59
CA ARG A 165 6.58 20.53 -14.47
C ARG A 165 6.68 21.32 -15.77
N LEU A 166 7.83 21.28 -16.42
CA LEU A 166 8.06 21.98 -17.68
C LEU A 166 7.13 21.46 -18.77
N LEU A 167 6.95 20.14 -18.86
CA LEU A 167 6.00 19.53 -19.78
C LEU A 167 4.57 19.96 -19.47
N ARG A 168 4.13 19.88 -18.21
CA ARG A 168 2.79 20.34 -17.81
C ARG A 168 2.54 21.80 -18.19
N LYS A 169 3.53 22.68 -17.98
CA LYS A 169 3.45 24.10 -18.35
C LYS A 169 3.35 24.32 -19.87
N ALA A 170 3.97 23.46 -20.67
CA ALA A 170 3.88 23.49 -22.12
C ALA A 170 2.51 23.02 -22.66
N HIS A 171 1.66 22.45 -21.80
CA HIS A 171 0.32 21.98 -22.14
C HIS A 171 -0.76 22.69 -21.30
N PRO A 172 -0.96 24.01 -21.46
CA PRO A 172 -1.94 24.78 -20.70
C PRO A 172 -3.39 24.35 -20.99
N GLU A 173 -3.66 23.73 -22.13
CA GLU A 173 -4.95 23.19 -22.53
C GLU A 173 -5.41 22.01 -21.65
N LEU A 174 -4.50 21.34 -20.94
CA LEU A 174 -4.84 20.20 -20.11
C LEU A 174 -5.70 20.60 -18.92
N LEU A 175 -6.83 19.92 -18.78
CA LEU A 175 -7.58 19.88 -17.55
C LEU A 175 -7.06 18.74 -16.66
N VAL A 176 -6.68 19.06 -15.44
CA VAL A 176 -6.19 18.08 -14.47
C VAL A 176 -7.12 18.03 -13.26
N ILE A 177 -7.56 16.81 -12.96
CA ILE A 177 -8.42 16.48 -11.82
C ILE A 177 -7.56 15.75 -10.79
N GLY A 178 -7.25 16.39 -9.68
CA GLY A 178 -6.60 15.74 -8.54
C GLY A 178 -7.61 14.99 -7.69
N VAL A 179 -7.30 13.76 -7.27
CA VAL A 179 -8.16 12.95 -6.40
C VAL A 179 -7.38 12.53 -5.16
N THR A 180 -7.81 12.95 -3.97
CA THR A 180 -7.20 12.54 -2.71
C THR A 180 -8.23 12.19 -1.63
N GLY A 181 -7.74 11.59 -0.55
CA GLY A 181 -8.52 11.12 0.59
C GLY A 181 -7.84 9.94 1.29
N SER A 182 -8.47 9.41 2.33
CA SER A 182 -8.01 8.18 3.00
C SER A 182 -8.48 6.96 2.23
N MET A 183 -9.77 6.91 1.90
CA MET A 183 -10.44 5.80 1.21
C MET A 183 -11.03 6.25 -0.12
N GLY A 184 -11.31 5.32 -1.04
CA GLY A 184 -12.10 5.63 -2.24
C GLY A 184 -11.38 6.43 -3.34
N LYS A 185 -10.09 6.77 -3.16
CA LYS A 185 -9.28 7.50 -4.15
C LYS A 185 -9.26 6.79 -5.51
N THR A 186 -8.83 5.52 -5.52
CA THR A 186 -8.72 4.71 -6.73
C THR A 186 -10.10 4.49 -7.35
N THR A 187 -11.10 4.12 -6.55
CA THR A 187 -12.48 3.94 -7.02
C THR A 187 -13.04 5.21 -7.67
N SER A 188 -12.88 6.37 -7.02
CA SER A 188 -13.35 7.65 -7.55
C SER A 188 -12.62 8.03 -8.83
N LYS A 189 -11.30 7.83 -8.89
CA LYS A 189 -10.49 8.07 -10.10
C LYS A 189 -10.99 7.23 -11.28
N GLU A 190 -11.28 5.95 -11.07
CA GLU A 190 -11.82 5.06 -12.12
C GLU A 190 -13.25 5.43 -12.51
N LEU A 191 -14.10 5.78 -11.54
CA LEU A 191 -15.46 6.25 -11.80
C LEU A 191 -15.45 7.54 -12.62
N ILE A 192 -14.59 8.50 -12.28
CA ILE A 192 -14.38 9.74 -13.04
C ILE A 192 -13.91 9.41 -14.48
N GLY A 193 -12.93 8.51 -14.63
CA GLY A 193 -12.49 8.04 -15.94
C GLY A 193 -13.64 7.43 -16.76
N CYS A 194 -14.48 6.60 -16.13
CA CYS A 194 -15.64 5.97 -16.77
C CYS A 194 -16.67 6.99 -17.24
N VAL A 195 -17.07 7.94 -16.39
CA VAL A 195 -18.09 8.94 -16.74
C VAL A 195 -17.60 9.98 -17.74
N LEU A 196 -16.29 10.23 -17.82
CA LEU A 196 -15.70 11.13 -18.80
C LEU A 196 -15.34 10.40 -20.13
N GLY A 197 -15.16 9.08 -20.09
CA GLY A 197 -14.88 8.25 -21.27
C GLY A 197 -13.54 8.56 -21.92
N ASN A 198 -13.48 8.51 -23.25
CA ASN A 198 -12.25 8.66 -24.04
C ASN A 198 -11.55 10.02 -23.91
N ALA A 199 -12.19 11.02 -23.29
CA ALA A 199 -11.60 12.33 -23.03
C ALA A 199 -10.63 12.32 -21.83
N ALA A 200 -10.72 11.33 -20.95
CA ALA A 200 -9.97 11.26 -19.71
C ALA A 200 -8.92 10.14 -19.71
N ILE A 201 -7.71 10.47 -19.29
CA ILE A 201 -6.64 9.50 -19.00
C ILE A 201 -6.35 9.55 -17.50
N ALA A 202 -6.55 8.42 -16.82
CA ALA A 202 -6.31 8.29 -15.40
C ALA A 202 -4.90 7.73 -15.09
N THR A 203 -4.37 8.04 -13.91
CA THR A 203 -3.15 7.38 -13.43
C THR A 203 -3.35 5.86 -13.32
N PRO A 204 -2.37 5.03 -13.73
CA PRO A 204 -2.45 3.58 -13.58
C PRO A 204 -2.54 3.15 -12.12
N THR A 205 -2.96 1.91 -11.88
CA THR A 205 -2.99 1.31 -10.55
C THR A 205 -1.65 1.47 -9.84
N TYR A 206 -1.68 1.87 -8.56
CA TYR A 206 -0.51 2.16 -7.71
C TYR A 206 0.35 3.38 -8.10
N VAL A 207 -0.05 4.17 -9.10
CA VAL A 207 0.64 5.42 -9.47
C VAL A 207 -0.03 6.59 -8.78
N ASN A 208 0.43 6.90 -7.56
CA ASN A 208 -0.11 7.98 -6.74
C ASN A 208 0.94 8.80 -5.95
N SER A 209 2.23 8.47 -6.09
CA SER A 209 3.35 9.23 -5.52
C SER A 209 3.92 10.24 -6.52
N GLU A 210 4.65 11.23 -6.03
CA GLU A 210 5.20 12.34 -6.82
C GLU A 210 6.09 11.87 -7.97
N ILE A 211 6.93 10.86 -7.74
CA ILE A 211 7.81 10.31 -8.79
C ILE A 211 7.03 9.44 -9.76
N GLY A 212 6.07 8.64 -9.27
CA GLY A 212 5.23 7.81 -10.11
C GLY A 212 4.40 8.66 -11.08
N VAL A 213 3.70 9.66 -10.53
CA VAL A 213 2.88 10.61 -11.29
C VAL A 213 3.73 11.41 -12.27
N ALA A 214 4.89 11.94 -11.86
CA ALA A 214 5.76 12.69 -12.75
C ALA A 214 6.26 11.85 -13.95
N ARG A 215 6.63 10.59 -13.73
CA ARG A 215 7.06 9.68 -14.81
C ARG A 215 5.92 9.30 -15.73
N TRP A 216 4.76 8.97 -15.16
CA TRP A 216 3.56 8.66 -15.94
C TRP A 216 3.16 9.85 -16.81
N MET A 217 3.06 11.04 -16.23
CA MET A 217 2.72 12.27 -16.94
C MET A 217 3.73 12.56 -18.06
N THR A 218 5.04 12.46 -17.77
CA THR A 218 6.10 12.62 -18.79
C THR A 218 5.93 11.63 -19.94
N LYS A 219 5.52 10.39 -19.66
CA LYS A 219 5.32 9.35 -20.68
C LYS A 219 4.09 9.65 -21.54
N ILE A 220 2.96 10.02 -20.95
CA ILE A 220 1.71 10.25 -21.71
C ILE A 220 1.79 11.53 -22.53
N LEU A 221 2.44 12.58 -22.01
CA LEU A 221 2.61 13.86 -22.70
C LEU A 221 3.68 13.80 -23.80
N ALA A 222 4.44 12.70 -23.89
CA ALA A 222 5.35 12.47 -25.00
C ALA A 222 4.64 11.93 -26.27
N SER A 223 3.35 11.58 -26.16
CA SER A 223 2.53 11.09 -27.26
C SER A 223 1.35 12.04 -27.52
N PRO A 224 0.76 12.02 -28.73
CA PRO A 224 -0.49 12.75 -28.99
C PRO A 224 -1.57 12.32 -28.00
N LEU A 225 -2.23 13.30 -27.40
CA LEU A 225 -3.31 13.05 -26.47
C LEU A 225 -4.63 12.85 -27.23
N PRO A 226 -5.49 11.93 -26.77
CA PRO A 226 -6.81 11.74 -27.34
C PRO A 226 -7.67 12.99 -27.10
N THR A 227 -8.22 13.54 -28.17
CA THR A 227 -9.25 14.59 -28.13
C THR A 227 -10.56 14.19 -28.83
N PRO A 228 -11.07 12.95 -28.71
CA PRO A 228 -12.36 12.64 -29.30
C PRO A 228 -13.48 13.30 -28.47
N HIS A 229 -14.14 14.32 -29.04
CA HIS A 229 -15.36 14.95 -28.53
C HIS A 229 -15.25 15.76 -27.22
N SER A 230 -14.03 16.11 -26.79
CA SER A 230 -13.78 17.07 -25.71
C SER A 230 -12.95 18.24 -26.26
N PRO A 231 -13.22 19.50 -25.88
CA PRO A 231 -12.41 20.65 -26.30
C PRO A 231 -10.97 20.58 -25.78
N PHE A 232 -10.69 19.76 -24.76
CA PHE A 232 -9.37 19.60 -24.16
C PHE A 232 -9.14 18.17 -23.63
N PRO A 233 -7.89 17.69 -23.55
CA PRO A 233 -7.56 16.42 -22.89
C PRO A 233 -7.67 16.56 -21.37
N ILE A 234 -8.17 15.50 -20.70
CA ILE A 234 -8.36 15.47 -19.25
C ILE A 234 -7.42 14.44 -18.62
N LEU A 235 -6.71 14.82 -17.56
CA LEU A 235 -5.92 13.91 -16.73
C LEU A 235 -6.58 13.73 -15.37
N VAL A 236 -6.80 12.49 -14.94
CA VAL A 236 -7.30 12.16 -13.61
C VAL A 236 -6.16 11.59 -12.78
N VAL A 237 -5.72 12.34 -11.77
CA VAL A 237 -4.52 12.03 -11.00
C VAL A 237 -4.89 11.61 -9.59
N GLU A 238 -4.66 10.33 -9.28
CA GLU A 238 -4.68 9.86 -7.89
C GLU A 238 -3.49 10.45 -7.11
N MET A 239 -3.77 11.10 -5.98
CA MET A 239 -2.76 11.75 -5.14
C MET A 239 -2.72 11.11 -3.76
N GLY A 240 -1.67 10.31 -3.54
CA GLY A 240 -1.35 9.69 -2.27
C GLY A 240 -0.38 10.56 -1.47
N ALA A 241 -0.58 10.61 -0.15
CA ALA A 241 0.35 11.23 0.78
C ALA A 241 0.34 10.49 2.10
N TYR A 242 1.50 10.50 2.74
CA TYR A 242 1.77 9.94 4.07
C TYR A 242 2.31 10.98 5.04
N ARG A 243 2.60 12.19 4.56
CA ARG A 243 2.98 13.36 5.37
C ARG A 243 2.52 14.64 4.66
N ARG A 244 2.48 15.72 5.43
CA ARG A 244 2.30 17.07 4.91
C ARG A 244 3.40 17.42 3.88
N GLY A 245 3.01 18.14 2.84
CA GLY A 245 3.81 18.61 1.73
C GLY A 245 3.81 17.70 0.50
N GLU A 246 3.37 16.44 0.62
CA GLU A 246 3.39 15.49 -0.50
C GLU A 246 2.29 15.76 -1.53
N ILE A 247 1.09 16.17 -1.10
CA ILE A 247 0.01 16.56 -2.03
C ILE A 247 0.32 17.92 -2.64
N ALA A 248 0.84 18.87 -1.86
CA ALA A 248 1.31 20.15 -2.39
C ALA A 248 2.41 19.96 -3.45
N LEU A 249 3.34 19.02 -3.23
CA LEU A 249 4.36 18.67 -4.21
C LEU A 249 3.73 18.09 -5.49
N LEU A 250 2.78 17.16 -5.37
CA LEU A 250 2.01 16.63 -6.49
C LEU A 250 1.30 17.76 -7.27
N CYS A 251 0.60 18.66 -6.57
CA CYS A 251 -0.10 19.79 -7.17
C CYS A 251 0.87 20.74 -7.88
N SER A 252 2.07 20.97 -7.33
CA SER A 252 3.10 21.78 -7.99
C SER A 252 3.65 21.16 -9.29
N ILE A 253 3.39 19.86 -9.51
CA ILE A 253 3.79 19.13 -10.73
C ILE A 253 2.63 19.10 -11.72
N THR A 254 1.43 18.78 -11.23
CA THR A 254 0.27 18.49 -12.07
C THR A 254 -0.62 19.70 -12.33
N ALA A 255 -0.52 20.75 -11.51
CA ALA A 255 -1.33 21.97 -11.59
C ALA A 255 -2.83 21.67 -11.80
N PRO A 256 -3.51 21.04 -10.82
CA PRO A 256 -4.92 20.67 -10.92
C PRO A 256 -5.81 21.91 -10.98
N GLN A 257 -6.86 21.83 -11.79
CA GLN A 257 -7.93 22.84 -11.81
C GLN A 257 -9.19 22.34 -11.09
N LEU A 258 -9.37 21.01 -11.04
CA LEU A 258 -10.42 20.37 -10.26
C LEU A 258 -9.79 19.50 -9.17
N GLY A 259 -10.34 19.56 -7.96
CA GLY A 259 -9.90 18.73 -6.83
C GLY A 259 -11.05 17.92 -6.26
N VAL A 260 -10.82 16.64 -6.01
CA VAL A 260 -11.80 15.70 -5.46
C VAL A 260 -11.30 15.19 -4.12
N ILE A 261 -12.05 15.47 -3.05
CA ILE A 261 -11.84 14.92 -1.71
C ILE A 261 -12.85 13.80 -1.47
N THR A 262 -12.33 12.58 -1.44
CA THR A 262 -13.09 11.38 -1.05
C THR A 262 -13.20 11.30 0.48
N ALA A 263 -13.55 10.13 1.03
CA ALA A 263 -13.63 9.99 2.48
C ALA A 263 -12.26 10.13 3.18
N ILE A 264 -12.21 10.92 4.26
CA ILE A 264 -11.08 11.02 5.18
C ILE A 264 -11.44 10.25 6.46
N GLY A 265 -10.55 9.34 6.88
CA GLY A 265 -10.71 8.52 8.07
C GLY A 265 -9.41 8.44 8.85
N THR A 266 -9.33 7.57 9.85
CA THR A 266 -8.16 7.47 10.74
C THR A 266 -7.01 6.63 10.19
N GLN A 267 -7.12 6.12 8.97
CA GLN A 267 -6.02 5.42 8.32
C GLN A 267 -4.80 6.32 8.17
N HIS A 268 -3.62 5.74 8.38
CA HIS A 268 -2.32 6.43 8.31
C HIS A 268 -2.08 7.54 9.35
N VAL A 269 -2.97 7.77 10.34
CA VAL A 269 -2.72 8.77 11.40
C VAL A 269 -1.35 8.57 12.06
N ALA A 270 -0.92 7.31 12.27
CA ALA A 270 0.40 7.00 12.81
C ALA A 270 1.57 7.54 11.95
N LEU A 271 1.41 7.59 10.62
CA LEU A 271 2.41 8.12 9.69
C LEU A 271 2.38 9.65 9.61
N PHE A 272 1.19 10.25 9.74
CA PHE A 272 1.01 11.70 9.78
C PHE A 272 1.37 12.32 11.13
N GLY A 273 1.38 11.54 12.20
CA GLY A 273 1.63 11.99 13.57
C GLY A 273 0.35 12.37 14.30
N SER A 274 -0.57 13.09 13.64
CA SER A 274 -1.84 13.54 14.21
C SER A 274 -2.99 13.54 13.20
N PRO A 275 -4.27 13.44 13.63
CA PRO A 275 -5.43 13.66 12.76
C PRO A 275 -5.44 15.05 12.10
N GLU A 276 -4.92 16.06 12.80
CA GLU A 276 -4.80 17.44 12.31
C GLU A 276 -3.81 17.51 11.14
N ASP A 277 -2.65 16.84 11.25
CA ASP A 277 -1.66 16.77 10.17
C ASP A 277 -2.18 15.97 8.97
N LEU A 278 -2.96 14.91 9.21
CA LEU A 278 -3.65 14.19 8.15
C LEU A 278 -4.61 15.12 7.40
N LEU A 279 -5.42 15.89 8.13
CA LEU A 279 -6.39 16.81 7.56
C LEU A 279 -5.69 17.93 6.78
N ALA A 280 -4.69 18.57 7.37
CA ALA A 280 -3.89 19.61 6.73
C ALA A 280 -3.21 19.10 5.44
N ALA A 281 -2.68 17.87 5.46
CA ALA A 281 -2.07 17.31 4.26
C ALA A 281 -3.10 17.05 3.14
N LYS A 282 -4.34 16.69 3.47
CA LYS A 282 -5.41 16.50 2.47
C LYS A 282 -5.94 17.84 1.96
N ALA A 283 -5.96 18.87 2.81
CA ALA A 283 -6.32 20.25 2.45
C ALA A 283 -5.43 20.81 1.34
N GLU A 284 -4.15 20.41 1.27
CA GLU A 284 -3.18 20.87 0.26
C GLU A 284 -3.69 20.78 -1.19
N LEU A 285 -4.55 19.81 -1.51
CA LEU A 285 -5.13 19.72 -2.85
C LEU A 285 -6.07 20.89 -3.11
N ILE A 286 -6.98 21.16 -2.18
CA ILE A 286 -7.97 22.23 -2.28
C ILE A 286 -7.27 23.60 -2.25
N GLU A 287 -6.30 23.77 -1.36
CA GLU A 287 -5.52 25.01 -1.22
C GLU A 287 -4.68 25.32 -2.48
N ALA A 288 -4.31 24.30 -3.26
CA ALA A 288 -3.56 24.46 -4.49
C ALA A 288 -4.42 24.73 -5.74
N LEU A 289 -5.75 24.65 -5.62
CA LEU A 289 -6.64 24.94 -6.75
C LEU A 289 -6.67 26.45 -7.05
N PRO A 290 -6.72 26.85 -8.34
CA PRO A 290 -6.93 28.25 -8.69
C PRO A 290 -8.33 28.72 -8.27
N GLU A 291 -8.54 30.02 -8.07
CA GLU A 291 -9.86 30.60 -7.76
C GLU A 291 -10.93 30.25 -8.80
N SER A 292 -10.53 30.15 -10.08
CA SER A 292 -11.38 29.72 -11.20
C SER A 292 -11.62 28.21 -11.25
N GLY A 293 -10.99 27.44 -10.37
CA GLY A 293 -11.12 25.99 -10.27
C GLY A 293 -12.39 25.57 -9.52
N ARG A 294 -12.45 24.29 -9.12
CA ARG A 294 -13.55 23.79 -8.30
C ARG A 294 -13.14 22.59 -7.46
N ALA A 295 -13.61 22.56 -6.21
CA ALA A 295 -13.46 21.41 -5.33
C ALA A 295 -14.77 20.59 -5.26
N PHE A 296 -14.64 19.26 -5.20
CA PHE A 296 -15.74 18.32 -5.00
C PHE A 296 -15.47 17.53 -3.73
N ILE A 297 -16.39 17.61 -2.75
CA ILE A 297 -16.13 17.10 -1.40
C ILE A 297 -17.26 16.18 -0.95
N ASN A 298 -16.90 14.98 -0.49
CA ASN A 298 -17.80 14.09 0.23
C ASN A 298 -18.02 14.62 1.66
N VAL A 299 -19.22 15.08 1.98
CA VAL A 299 -19.54 15.65 3.31
C VAL A 299 -20.08 14.63 4.32
N ASP A 300 -20.32 13.37 3.91
CA ASP A 300 -20.65 12.29 4.86
C ASP A 300 -19.45 11.98 5.78
N SER A 301 -18.23 12.29 5.33
CA SER A 301 -17.03 12.30 6.18
C SER A 301 -16.89 13.67 6.83
N THR A 302 -17.13 13.76 8.15
CA THR A 302 -17.03 15.02 8.90
C THR A 302 -15.67 15.71 8.70
N MET A 303 -14.58 14.93 8.66
CA MET A 303 -13.23 15.45 8.40
C MET A 303 -13.10 16.01 6.97
N ALA A 304 -13.61 15.31 5.96
CA ALA A 304 -13.58 15.82 4.59
C ALA A 304 -14.46 17.08 4.43
N GLY A 305 -15.65 17.10 5.05
CA GLY A 305 -16.55 18.25 5.04
C GLY A 305 -15.92 19.50 5.66
N ALA A 306 -15.10 19.35 6.71
CA ALA A 306 -14.37 20.45 7.31
C ALA A 306 -13.38 21.15 6.34
N LEU A 307 -12.92 20.46 5.29
CA LEU A 307 -12.01 21.05 4.30
C LEU A 307 -12.69 22.07 3.38
N ARG A 308 -14.02 22.21 3.41
CA ARG A 308 -14.74 23.23 2.65
C ARG A 308 -14.21 24.64 2.94
N SER A 309 -13.85 24.94 4.18
CA SER A 309 -13.34 26.25 4.59
C SER A 309 -11.93 26.57 4.08
N HIS A 310 -11.21 25.57 3.55
CA HIS A 310 -9.87 25.74 2.97
C HIS A 310 -9.91 26.13 1.48
N ALA A 311 -11.08 26.09 0.84
CA ALA A 311 -11.22 26.36 -0.58
C ALA A 311 -11.26 27.87 -0.87
N ALA A 312 -10.35 28.35 -1.71
CA ALA A 312 -10.45 29.67 -2.35
C ALA A 312 -11.34 29.65 -3.60
N CYS A 313 -11.68 28.47 -4.11
CA CYS A 313 -12.53 28.26 -5.27
C CYS A 313 -13.95 27.80 -4.86
N PRO A 314 -14.94 27.84 -5.77
CA PRO A 314 -16.23 27.21 -5.54
C PRO A 314 -16.12 25.73 -5.12
N VAL A 315 -17.02 25.31 -4.22
CA VAL A 315 -17.09 23.94 -3.72
C VAL A 315 -18.44 23.34 -4.10
N THR A 316 -18.42 22.10 -4.57
CA THR A 316 -19.60 21.25 -4.75
C THR A 316 -19.52 20.09 -3.76
N THR A 317 -20.55 19.96 -2.94
CA THR A 317 -20.65 18.96 -1.87
C THR A 317 -21.53 17.81 -2.30
N VAL A 318 -21.19 16.59 -1.86
CA VAL A 318 -21.99 15.39 -2.12
C VAL A 318 -22.26 14.62 -0.83
N SER A 319 -23.45 14.05 -0.70
CA SER A 319 -23.87 13.26 0.48
C SER A 319 -24.80 12.12 0.13
N THR A 320 -24.85 11.11 1.00
CA THR A 320 -25.89 10.04 0.99
C THR A 320 -26.99 10.29 2.02
N GLY A 321 -26.92 11.41 2.73
CA GLY A 321 -27.98 11.93 3.57
C GLY A 321 -27.61 13.30 4.15
N GLY A 322 -28.53 14.27 4.07
CA GLY A 322 -28.36 15.62 4.61
C GLY A 322 -28.09 16.67 3.54
N THR A 323 -28.09 17.94 3.92
CA THR A 323 -28.04 19.08 2.99
C THR A 323 -26.70 19.20 2.27
N SER A 324 -26.65 18.79 0.99
CA SER A 324 -25.51 18.97 0.09
C SER A 324 -25.98 19.44 -1.30
N ASP A 325 -25.03 19.79 -2.18
CA ASP A 325 -25.35 20.22 -3.55
C ASP A 325 -25.81 19.05 -4.43
N LEU A 326 -25.34 17.83 -4.15
CA LEU A 326 -25.73 16.61 -4.85
C LEU A 326 -25.94 15.46 -3.86
N GLU A 327 -27.20 15.09 -3.68
CA GLU A 327 -27.62 14.07 -2.72
C GLU A 327 -28.12 12.80 -3.42
N ALA A 328 -27.78 11.64 -2.87
CA ALA A 328 -28.36 10.36 -3.25
C ALA A 328 -29.46 9.91 -2.30
N PHE A 329 -30.55 9.40 -2.86
CA PHE A 329 -31.68 8.81 -2.12
C PHE A 329 -32.01 7.41 -2.65
N ASP A 330 -32.86 6.68 -1.93
CA ASP A 330 -33.28 5.31 -2.27
C ASP A 330 -32.10 4.39 -2.59
N ILE A 331 -31.11 4.41 -1.70
CA ILE A 331 -29.87 3.66 -1.88
C ILE A 331 -30.13 2.18 -1.55
N GLU A 332 -29.93 1.34 -2.54
CA GLU A 332 -30.17 -0.11 -2.46
C GLU A 332 -28.92 -0.88 -2.88
N GLU A 333 -28.57 -1.90 -2.10
CA GLU A 333 -27.63 -2.94 -2.51
C GLU A 333 -28.41 -4.04 -3.24
N THR A 334 -28.14 -4.24 -4.53
CA THR A 334 -28.80 -5.26 -5.36
C THR A 334 -27.87 -6.44 -5.63
N PRO A 335 -28.37 -7.57 -6.15
CA PRO A 335 -27.52 -8.68 -6.58
C PRO A 335 -26.47 -8.29 -7.63
N HIS A 336 -26.75 -7.26 -8.43
CA HIS A 336 -25.91 -6.82 -9.55
C HIS A 336 -25.06 -5.58 -9.25
N GLY A 337 -25.10 -5.04 -8.02
CA GLY A 337 -24.39 -3.82 -7.62
C GLY A 337 -25.30 -2.83 -6.89
N ILE A 338 -24.88 -1.57 -6.78
CA ILE A 338 -25.64 -0.51 -6.12
C ILE A 338 -26.62 0.18 -7.08
N ARG A 339 -27.77 0.56 -6.54
CA ARG A 339 -28.80 1.39 -7.20
C ARG A 339 -29.16 2.56 -6.29
N PHE A 340 -29.36 3.74 -6.85
CA PHE A 340 -29.77 4.94 -6.11
C PHE A 340 -30.37 5.99 -7.05
N ARG A 341 -30.97 7.04 -6.50
CA ARG A 341 -31.49 8.20 -7.25
C ARG A 341 -30.74 9.48 -6.91
N VAL A 342 -30.61 10.36 -7.90
CA VAL A 342 -30.14 11.75 -7.73
C VAL A 342 -31.14 12.66 -8.43
N GLY A 343 -31.93 13.38 -7.64
CA GLY A 343 -33.14 14.04 -8.15
C GLY A 343 -34.09 13.04 -8.81
N GLU A 344 -34.43 13.27 -10.07
CA GLU A 344 -35.32 12.39 -10.86
C GLU A 344 -34.59 11.27 -11.60
N ASN A 345 -33.25 11.26 -11.59
CA ASN A 345 -32.45 10.30 -12.35
C ASN A 345 -32.07 9.09 -11.48
N THR A 346 -32.32 7.89 -12.01
CA THR A 346 -31.87 6.63 -11.39
C THR A 346 -30.51 6.22 -11.94
N PHE A 347 -29.60 5.86 -11.03
CA PHE A 347 -28.29 5.33 -11.32
C PHE A 347 -28.20 3.88 -10.85
N ALA A 348 -27.62 3.02 -11.67
CA ALA A 348 -27.33 1.63 -11.34
C ALA A 348 -25.99 1.26 -11.96
N LEU A 349 -25.12 0.62 -11.18
CA LEU A 349 -23.79 0.22 -11.64
C LEU A 349 -23.32 -1.05 -10.93
N PRO A 350 -22.50 -1.88 -11.60
CA PRO A 350 -21.98 -3.13 -11.04
C PRO A 350 -20.79 -2.88 -10.10
N LEU A 351 -21.04 -2.03 -9.10
CA LEU A 351 -20.16 -1.75 -7.99
C LEU A 351 -20.92 -2.09 -6.71
N HIS A 352 -20.29 -2.83 -5.80
CA HIS A 352 -20.93 -3.25 -4.55
C HIS A 352 -20.51 -2.40 -3.37
N GLY A 353 -21.35 -2.42 -2.34
CA GLY A 353 -21.18 -1.66 -1.11
C GLY A 353 -21.71 -0.24 -1.23
N THR A 354 -22.82 0.02 -0.54
CA THR A 354 -23.48 1.35 -0.48
C THR A 354 -22.56 2.51 -0.11
N HIS A 355 -21.48 2.28 0.63
CA HIS A 355 -20.45 3.28 0.93
C HIS A 355 -19.80 3.88 -0.35
N ASN A 356 -19.81 3.15 -1.47
CA ASN A 356 -19.30 3.63 -2.74
C ASN A 356 -20.23 4.64 -3.43
N VAL A 357 -21.50 4.80 -3.01
CA VAL A 357 -22.41 5.79 -3.60
C VAL A 357 -21.79 7.19 -3.53
N THR A 358 -21.12 7.55 -2.43
CA THR A 358 -20.40 8.82 -2.32
C THR A 358 -19.28 8.99 -3.36
N ASN A 359 -18.52 7.93 -3.65
CA ASN A 359 -17.50 7.94 -4.71
C ASN A 359 -18.14 8.13 -6.11
N VAL A 360 -19.31 7.53 -6.33
CA VAL A 360 -20.08 7.69 -7.58
C VAL A 360 -20.63 9.11 -7.68
N LEU A 361 -21.16 9.68 -6.61
CA LEU A 361 -21.63 11.07 -6.56
C LEU A 361 -20.51 12.06 -6.88
N LEU A 362 -19.29 11.85 -6.37
CA LEU A 362 -18.13 12.67 -6.73
C LEU A 362 -17.86 12.63 -8.25
N ALA A 363 -17.94 11.44 -8.87
CA ALA A 363 -17.77 11.29 -10.31
C ALA A 363 -18.91 11.97 -11.10
N ILE A 364 -20.17 11.82 -10.64
CA ILE A 364 -21.33 12.50 -11.24
C ILE A 364 -21.15 14.01 -11.17
N ALA A 365 -20.78 14.56 -10.00
CA ALA A 365 -20.60 15.99 -9.81
C ALA A 365 -19.49 16.57 -10.70
N VAL A 366 -18.36 15.85 -10.83
CA VAL A 366 -17.27 16.23 -11.75
C VAL A 366 -17.75 16.23 -13.20
N ALA A 367 -18.47 15.20 -13.64
CA ALA A 367 -18.95 15.09 -15.00
C ALA A 367 -20.03 16.14 -15.34
N GLU A 368 -20.96 16.43 -14.42
CA GLU A 368 -21.96 17.49 -14.55
C GLU A 368 -21.30 18.86 -14.66
N HIS A 369 -20.29 19.13 -13.84
CA HIS A 369 -19.51 20.37 -13.92
C HIS A 369 -18.84 20.56 -15.29
N LEU A 370 -18.44 19.46 -15.93
CA LEU A 370 -17.86 19.45 -17.28
C LEU A 370 -18.92 19.35 -18.39
N GLY A 371 -20.21 19.49 -18.06
CA GLY A 371 -21.30 19.56 -19.02
C GLY A 371 -21.80 18.21 -19.53
N VAL A 372 -21.40 17.09 -18.93
CA VAL A 372 -21.93 15.76 -19.29
C VAL A 372 -23.34 15.62 -18.72
N LYS A 373 -24.32 15.30 -19.59
CA LYS A 373 -25.72 15.11 -19.18
C LYS A 373 -25.87 13.88 -18.28
N ARG A 374 -26.70 13.97 -17.24
CA ARG A 374 -27.02 12.85 -16.32
C ARG A 374 -27.39 11.54 -17.01
N SER A 375 -28.15 11.60 -18.10
CA SER A 375 -28.51 10.40 -18.89
C SER A 375 -27.29 9.69 -19.47
N VAL A 376 -26.32 10.44 -19.98
CA VAL A 376 -25.04 9.91 -20.50
C VAL A 376 -24.18 9.36 -19.36
N ILE A 377 -24.16 10.06 -18.21
CA ILE A 377 -23.45 9.60 -17.02
C ILE A 377 -24.02 8.26 -16.53
N ALA A 378 -25.35 8.14 -16.44
CA ALA A 378 -26.04 6.93 -16.03
C ALA A 378 -25.76 5.75 -16.99
N GLU A 379 -25.80 6.00 -18.30
CA GLU A 379 -25.43 4.98 -19.31
C GLU A 379 -23.99 4.49 -19.11
N ARG A 380 -23.02 5.40 -18.96
CA ARG A 380 -21.60 5.06 -18.77
C ARG A 380 -21.39 4.27 -17.49
N LEU A 381 -21.98 4.70 -16.37
CA LEU A 381 -21.88 4.01 -15.08
C LEU A 381 -22.50 2.61 -15.11
N SER A 382 -23.56 2.38 -15.88
CA SER A 382 -24.16 1.05 -16.02
C SER A 382 -23.22 0.01 -16.64
N ARG A 383 -22.19 0.48 -17.38
CA ARG A 383 -21.15 -0.34 -18.00
C ARG A 383 -19.82 -0.29 -17.24
N PHE A 384 -19.79 0.33 -16.05
CA PHE A 384 -18.58 0.41 -15.23
C PHE A 384 -18.07 -1.00 -14.93
N SER A 385 -16.75 -1.17 -14.91
CA SER A 385 -16.13 -2.43 -14.50
C SER A 385 -15.11 -2.13 -13.40
N PRO A 386 -15.30 -2.64 -12.18
CA PRO A 386 -14.32 -2.45 -11.11
C PRO A 386 -12.94 -2.97 -11.52
N LEU A 387 -11.89 -2.34 -11.01
CA LEU A 387 -10.53 -2.84 -11.18
C LEU A 387 -10.40 -4.25 -10.61
N THR A 388 -9.59 -5.08 -11.26
CA THR A 388 -9.24 -6.41 -10.75
C THR A 388 -8.75 -6.32 -9.31
N GLY A 389 -9.38 -7.08 -8.41
CA GLY A 389 -9.06 -7.10 -6.98
C GLY A 389 -9.71 -6.00 -6.14
N THR A 390 -10.65 -5.21 -6.69
CA THR A 390 -11.54 -4.33 -5.91
C THR A 390 -12.97 -4.83 -6.09
N PHE A 391 -13.49 -5.52 -5.09
CA PHE A 391 -14.82 -6.16 -5.14
C PHE A 391 -15.10 -6.89 -6.48
N PHE A 392 -14.13 -7.65 -6.96
CA PHE A 392 -14.21 -8.28 -8.28
C PHE A 392 -14.80 -9.70 -8.15
N LEU A 393 -15.87 -9.97 -8.89
CA LEU A 393 -16.53 -11.28 -8.90
C LEU A 393 -16.04 -12.12 -10.07
N GLU A 394 -15.69 -13.36 -9.80
CA GLU A 394 -15.30 -14.34 -10.81
C GLU A 394 -15.68 -15.76 -10.38
N GLU A 395 -15.71 -16.67 -11.34
CA GLU A 395 -15.94 -18.08 -11.07
C GLU A 395 -14.82 -18.92 -11.66
N LYS A 396 -14.31 -19.88 -10.90
CA LYS A 396 -13.23 -20.77 -11.34
C LYS A 396 -13.36 -22.13 -10.67
N PHE A 397 -13.33 -23.20 -11.47
CA PHE A 397 -13.45 -24.59 -10.99
C PHE A 397 -14.68 -24.83 -10.08
N GLY A 398 -15.81 -24.21 -10.42
CA GLY A 398 -17.05 -24.29 -9.64
C GLY A 398 -17.02 -23.55 -8.30
N VAL A 399 -16.03 -22.68 -8.08
CA VAL A 399 -15.92 -21.80 -6.91
C VAL A 399 -16.25 -20.37 -7.34
N ALA A 400 -17.24 -19.77 -6.68
CA ALA A 400 -17.49 -18.34 -6.80
C ALA A 400 -16.48 -17.58 -5.93
N ILE A 401 -15.80 -16.58 -6.49
CA ILE A 401 -14.72 -15.85 -5.82
C ILE A 401 -15.11 -14.37 -5.78
N LEU A 402 -15.15 -13.81 -4.58
CA LEU A 402 -15.13 -12.36 -4.36
C LEU A 402 -13.69 -11.94 -4.05
N ASN A 403 -13.07 -11.23 -4.98
CA ASN A 403 -11.68 -10.78 -4.90
C ASN A 403 -11.62 -9.28 -4.54
N ASP A 404 -11.38 -8.99 -3.25
CA ASP A 404 -11.16 -7.63 -2.71
C ASP A 404 -9.75 -7.53 -2.06
N THR A 405 -8.73 -7.81 -2.88
CA THR A 405 -7.34 -7.95 -2.44
C THR A 405 -6.46 -6.72 -2.74
N HIS A 406 -6.98 -5.68 -3.40
CA HIS A 406 -6.21 -4.49 -3.73
C HIS A 406 -5.94 -3.59 -2.50
N ASN A 407 -7.01 -3.09 -1.88
CA ASN A 407 -6.95 -2.32 -0.65
C ASN A 407 -8.17 -2.64 0.19
N CYS A 408 -7.96 -3.04 1.44
CA CYS A 408 -9.05 -3.43 2.32
C CYS A 408 -9.13 -2.44 3.48
N SER A 409 -10.30 -1.81 3.63
CA SER A 409 -10.66 -0.99 4.79
C SER A 409 -11.70 -1.73 5.64
N PRO A 410 -11.93 -1.32 6.90
CA PRO A 410 -13.01 -1.88 7.72
C PRO A 410 -14.37 -1.81 7.02
N GLU A 411 -14.66 -0.71 6.33
CA GLU A 411 -15.91 -0.48 5.61
C GLU A 411 -16.04 -1.38 4.37
N SER A 412 -14.96 -1.53 3.58
CA SER A 412 -14.93 -2.45 2.42
C SER A 412 -15.11 -3.90 2.87
N ALA A 413 -14.42 -4.29 3.95
CA ALA A 413 -14.54 -5.63 4.52
C ALA A 413 -15.96 -5.91 5.00
N ALA A 414 -16.58 -4.98 5.74
CA ALA A 414 -17.96 -5.10 6.19
C ALA A 414 -18.95 -5.20 5.02
N ALA A 415 -18.73 -4.45 3.94
CA ALA A 415 -19.54 -4.54 2.73
C ALA A 415 -19.42 -5.92 2.06
N ALA A 416 -18.20 -6.46 1.94
CA ALA A 416 -17.96 -7.80 1.41
C ALA A 416 -18.61 -8.89 2.26
N ILE A 417 -18.59 -8.75 3.58
CA ILE A 417 -19.24 -9.67 4.52
C ILE A 417 -20.77 -9.64 4.34
N ARG A 418 -21.40 -8.45 4.31
CA ARG A 418 -22.85 -8.32 4.09
C ARG A 418 -23.29 -8.85 2.72
N TRP A 419 -22.50 -8.58 1.69
CA TRP A 419 -22.76 -9.15 0.37
C TRP A 419 -22.71 -10.67 0.43
N ALA A 420 -21.66 -11.24 1.04
CA ALA A 420 -21.50 -12.67 1.19
C ALA A 420 -22.63 -13.30 2.01
N GLU A 421 -23.12 -12.62 3.05
CA GLU A 421 -24.29 -13.02 3.82
C GLU A 421 -25.52 -13.22 2.93
N SER A 422 -25.80 -12.26 2.04
CA SER A 422 -26.94 -12.31 1.11
C SER A 422 -26.85 -13.37 -0.01
N ARG A 423 -25.68 -14.00 -0.21
CA ARG A 423 -25.49 -15.01 -1.28
C ARG A 423 -25.81 -16.41 -0.79
N HIS A 424 -26.39 -17.23 -1.66
CA HIS A 424 -26.49 -18.67 -1.44
C HIS A 424 -25.21 -19.36 -1.89
N ALA A 425 -24.65 -20.23 -1.05
CA ALA A 425 -23.52 -21.10 -1.35
C ALA A 425 -23.55 -22.31 -0.42
N THR A 426 -23.02 -23.45 -0.86
CA THR A 426 -22.92 -24.66 -0.02
C THR A 426 -22.00 -24.42 1.17
N GLN A 427 -20.95 -23.63 0.97
CA GLN A 427 -20.01 -23.22 1.99
C GLN A 427 -19.51 -21.81 1.68
N LYS A 428 -19.31 -20.98 2.70
CA LYS A 428 -18.71 -19.65 2.61
C LYS A 428 -17.38 -19.66 3.35
N VAL A 429 -16.31 -19.29 2.66
CA VAL A 429 -14.94 -19.29 3.19
C VAL A 429 -14.36 -17.89 3.08
N LEU A 430 -13.79 -17.40 4.18
CA LEU A 430 -13.03 -16.15 4.20
C LEU A 430 -11.53 -16.46 4.12
N LEU A 431 -10.86 -15.91 3.12
CA LEU A 431 -9.41 -15.85 3.01
C LEU A 431 -8.97 -14.40 3.23
N THR A 432 -8.12 -14.13 4.23
CA THR A 432 -7.69 -12.76 4.49
C THR A 432 -6.25 -12.62 4.95
N SER A 433 -5.58 -11.55 4.53
CA SER A 433 -4.31 -11.14 5.11
C SER A 433 -4.45 -10.21 6.31
N GLY A 434 -5.67 -9.82 6.67
CA GLY A 434 -6.00 -8.80 7.66
C GLY A 434 -5.92 -7.37 7.11
N ILE A 435 -6.40 -6.42 7.91
CA ILE A 435 -6.44 -5.00 7.57
C ILE A 435 -5.21 -4.32 8.15
N ILE A 436 -4.35 -3.80 7.28
CA ILE A 436 -3.11 -3.12 7.69
C ILE A 436 -3.37 -1.65 8.10
N GLU A 437 -2.36 -1.03 8.70
CA GLU A 437 -2.29 0.43 8.91
C GLU A 437 -3.41 1.01 9.80
N GLN A 438 -3.90 0.21 10.75
CA GLN A 438 -4.91 0.60 11.74
C GLN A 438 -4.31 1.14 13.06
N GLY A 439 -2.97 1.17 13.20
CA GLY A 439 -2.28 1.67 14.39
C GLY A 439 -2.76 0.99 15.67
N SER A 440 -3.06 1.78 16.70
CA SER A 440 -3.60 1.30 17.98
C SER A 440 -4.98 0.63 17.87
N ALA A 441 -5.75 0.94 16.83
CA ALA A 441 -7.07 0.34 16.61
C ALA A 441 -7.02 -1.06 16.00
N THR A 442 -5.83 -1.57 15.62
CA THR A 442 -5.66 -2.86 14.93
C THR A 442 -6.38 -4.00 15.64
N GLU A 443 -6.21 -4.15 16.96
CA GLU A 443 -6.84 -5.24 17.71
C GLU A 443 -8.37 -5.13 17.68
N ARG A 444 -8.90 -3.94 18.01
CA ARG A 444 -10.35 -3.67 18.01
C ARG A 444 -10.97 -3.96 16.66
N VAL A 445 -10.38 -3.42 15.58
CA VAL A 445 -10.89 -3.58 14.21
C VAL A 445 -10.97 -5.06 13.82
N HIS A 446 -9.94 -5.85 14.09
CA HIS A 446 -9.96 -7.28 13.76
C HIS A 446 -10.93 -8.07 14.64
N ARG A 447 -11.05 -7.72 15.91
CA ARG A 447 -12.03 -8.33 16.83
C ARG A 447 -13.47 -8.06 16.36
N ASP A 448 -13.79 -6.83 15.97
CA ASP A 448 -15.13 -6.48 15.49
C ASP A 448 -15.44 -7.08 14.12
N LEU A 449 -14.42 -7.21 13.25
CA LEU A 449 -14.55 -7.96 12.00
C LEU A 449 -14.84 -9.44 12.26
N GLY A 450 -14.16 -10.04 13.26
CA GLY A 450 -14.42 -11.41 13.70
C GLY A 450 -15.88 -11.65 14.06
N LYS A 451 -16.49 -10.74 14.83
CA LYS A 451 -17.91 -10.82 15.22
C LYS A 451 -18.85 -10.82 14.01
N GLN A 452 -18.57 -9.95 13.03
CA GLN A 452 -19.38 -9.86 11.80
C GLN A 452 -19.31 -11.14 10.93
N CYS A 453 -18.20 -11.87 11.01
CA CYS A 453 -18.01 -13.08 10.22
C CYS A 453 -18.74 -14.32 10.77
N ILE A 454 -19.16 -14.32 12.04
CA ILE A 454 -19.80 -15.47 12.71
C ILE A 454 -21.01 -16.02 11.93
N PRO A 455 -22.02 -15.21 11.56
CA PRO A 455 -23.20 -15.73 10.86
C PRO A 455 -22.93 -16.10 9.39
N VAL A 456 -21.78 -15.68 8.84
CA VAL A 456 -21.53 -15.72 7.39
C VAL A 456 -20.61 -16.87 7.00
N PHE A 457 -19.45 -16.98 7.64
CA PHE A 457 -18.38 -17.89 7.20
C PHE A 457 -18.30 -19.10 8.12
N GLN A 458 -18.14 -20.29 7.53
CA GLN A 458 -17.92 -21.53 8.29
C GLN A 458 -16.42 -21.80 8.47
N ARG A 459 -15.58 -21.25 7.58
CA ARG A 459 -14.12 -21.43 7.58
C ARG A 459 -13.45 -20.09 7.32
N VAL A 460 -12.46 -19.76 8.13
CA VAL A 460 -11.67 -18.52 8.01
C VAL A 460 -10.19 -18.87 7.98
N ILE A 461 -9.48 -18.33 6.99
CA ILE A 461 -8.07 -18.60 6.72
C ILE A 461 -7.29 -17.28 6.72
N PHE A 462 -6.30 -17.17 7.59
CA PHE A 462 -5.44 -15.99 7.72
C PHE A 462 -4.04 -16.21 7.17
N LEU A 463 -3.50 -15.22 6.45
CA LEU A 463 -2.09 -15.19 6.07
C LEU A 463 -1.18 -14.66 7.19
N ASN A 464 -1.71 -13.81 8.08
CA ASN A 464 -0.94 -13.15 9.13
C ASN A 464 -1.35 -13.68 10.52
N LYS A 465 -0.40 -14.32 11.22
CA LYS A 465 -0.63 -14.90 12.56
C LYS A 465 -1.07 -13.89 13.62
N LYS A 466 -0.51 -12.67 13.60
CA LYS A 466 -0.83 -11.63 14.61
C LYS A 466 -2.27 -11.15 14.45
N PHE A 467 -2.70 -10.88 13.22
CA PHE A 467 -4.08 -10.46 12.94
C PHE A 467 -5.08 -11.59 13.18
N ALA A 468 -4.70 -12.84 12.88
CA ALA A 468 -5.51 -14.02 13.18
C ALA A 468 -5.84 -14.12 14.68
N GLN A 469 -4.88 -13.83 15.56
CA GLN A 469 -5.10 -13.85 17.01
C GLN A 469 -6.13 -12.82 17.46
N PHE A 470 -6.03 -11.57 16.98
CA PHE A 470 -7.01 -10.53 17.32
C PHE A 470 -8.40 -10.83 16.74
N PHE A 471 -8.45 -11.36 15.51
CA PHE A 471 -9.70 -11.75 14.87
C PHE A 471 -10.39 -12.92 15.59
N ALA A 472 -9.63 -13.93 16.01
CA ALA A 472 -10.15 -15.11 16.71
C ALA A 472 -10.86 -14.75 18.02
N GLN A 473 -10.40 -13.70 18.73
CA GLN A 473 -11.08 -13.19 19.93
C GLN A 473 -12.53 -12.74 19.67
N GLY A 474 -12.83 -12.32 18.44
CA GLY A 474 -14.17 -11.87 18.04
C GLY A 474 -14.99 -12.92 17.29
N TYR A 475 -14.35 -13.81 16.53
CA TYR A 475 -15.01 -14.82 15.69
C TYR A 475 -15.50 -16.04 16.50
N ALA A 476 -14.95 -16.28 17.70
CA ALA A 476 -15.37 -17.35 18.62
C ALA A 476 -15.33 -18.79 18.05
N ASN A 477 -14.74 -18.97 16.86
CA ASN A 477 -14.55 -20.23 16.15
C ASN A 477 -13.09 -20.39 15.74
N ASN A 478 -12.70 -21.59 15.28
CA ASN A 478 -11.33 -21.84 14.86
C ASN A 478 -10.94 -21.01 13.63
N VAL A 479 -9.74 -20.41 13.67
CA VAL A 479 -9.15 -19.63 12.57
C VAL A 479 -7.92 -20.38 12.07
N GLU A 480 -7.92 -20.75 10.79
CA GLU A 480 -6.81 -21.44 10.16
C GLU A 480 -5.71 -20.45 9.75
N LEU A 481 -4.45 -20.90 9.80
CA LEU A 481 -3.34 -20.16 9.21
C LEU A 481 -3.00 -20.75 7.84
N PHE A 482 -2.87 -19.88 6.84
CA PHE A 482 -2.49 -20.26 5.49
C PHE A 482 -1.12 -20.95 5.49
N SER A 483 -1.07 -22.16 4.95
CA SER A 483 0.14 -22.98 4.89
C SER A 483 0.27 -23.66 3.51
N LYS A 484 1.38 -24.37 3.27
CA LYS A 484 1.56 -25.13 2.02
C LYS A 484 0.67 -26.37 1.94
N GLU A 485 0.25 -26.89 3.09
CA GLU A 485 -0.55 -28.11 3.23
C GLU A 485 -2.04 -27.79 3.42
N ILE A 486 -2.45 -26.56 3.09
CA ILE A 486 -3.83 -26.13 3.31
C ILE A 486 -4.78 -26.88 2.38
N ASN A 487 -5.85 -27.43 2.96
CA ASN A 487 -6.87 -28.12 2.19
C ASN A 487 -7.60 -27.14 1.25
N PRO A 488 -7.70 -27.45 -0.05
CA PRO A 488 -8.48 -26.66 -1.00
C PRO A 488 -9.95 -26.54 -0.60
N VAL A 489 -10.63 -25.52 -1.12
CA VAL A 489 -12.09 -25.41 -1.03
C VAL A 489 -12.75 -26.36 -2.03
N LYS A 490 -14.02 -26.70 -1.79
CA LYS A 490 -14.80 -27.59 -2.66
C LYS A 490 -15.55 -26.77 -3.72
N SER A 491 -15.93 -27.41 -4.83
CA SER A 491 -16.93 -26.84 -5.75
C SER A 491 -18.23 -26.50 -5.01
N GLY A 492 -18.91 -25.43 -5.42
CA GLY A 492 -20.08 -24.85 -4.73
C GLY A 492 -19.72 -23.91 -3.56
N THR A 493 -18.42 -23.66 -3.32
CA THR A 493 -17.96 -22.71 -2.31
C THR A 493 -18.03 -21.28 -2.82
N LEU A 494 -18.44 -20.35 -1.95
CA LEU A 494 -18.17 -18.92 -2.08
C LEU A 494 -16.88 -18.59 -1.30
N LEU A 495 -15.83 -18.23 -2.03
CA LEU A 495 -14.55 -17.81 -1.48
C LEU A 495 -14.45 -16.28 -1.48
N VAL A 496 -14.43 -15.68 -0.30
CA VAL A 496 -14.26 -14.23 -0.13
C VAL A 496 -12.81 -13.94 0.23
N CYS A 497 -12.10 -13.19 -0.60
CA CYS A 497 -10.70 -12.83 -0.42
C CYS A 497 -10.56 -11.35 -0.04
N LEU A 498 -10.14 -11.07 1.20
CA LEU A 498 -10.00 -9.70 1.74
C LEU A 498 -8.56 -9.36 2.09
N GLY A 499 -8.09 -8.20 1.64
CA GLY A 499 -6.78 -7.66 1.99
C GLY A 499 -5.66 -8.12 1.06
N ARG A 500 -4.53 -7.41 1.13
CA ARG A 500 -3.42 -7.56 0.18
C ARG A 500 -2.86 -8.98 0.18
N MET A 501 -2.98 -9.66 -0.95
CA MET A 501 -2.39 -10.98 -1.17
C MET A 501 -2.14 -11.21 -2.67
N PRO A 502 -1.13 -12.02 -3.03
CA PRO A 502 -0.89 -12.36 -4.43
C PRO A 502 -1.95 -13.35 -4.93
N ARG A 503 -2.25 -13.29 -6.24
CA ARG A 503 -3.20 -14.20 -6.89
C ARG A 503 -2.87 -15.68 -6.67
N SER A 504 -1.57 -16.01 -6.62
CA SER A 504 -1.09 -17.35 -6.34
C SER A 504 -1.55 -17.92 -4.98
N THR A 505 -1.90 -17.07 -4.02
CA THR A 505 -2.48 -17.50 -2.74
C THR A 505 -3.92 -17.99 -2.94
N ILE A 506 -4.71 -17.24 -3.71
CA ILE A 506 -6.10 -17.61 -4.04
C ILE A 506 -6.11 -18.92 -4.84
N ASP A 507 -5.29 -18.99 -5.89
CA ASP A 507 -5.26 -20.16 -6.78
C ASP A 507 -4.90 -21.47 -6.05
N ARG A 508 -4.10 -21.42 -4.98
CA ARG A 508 -3.76 -22.61 -4.16
C ARG A 508 -4.92 -23.16 -3.34
N LEU A 509 -5.92 -22.32 -3.07
CA LEU A 509 -7.13 -22.76 -2.37
C LEU A 509 -8.19 -23.29 -3.31
N LEU A 510 -8.03 -23.10 -4.61
CA LEU A 510 -8.99 -23.62 -5.58
C LEU A 510 -8.79 -25.12 -5.79
N PRO A 511 -9.86 -25.86 -6.14
CA PRO A 511 -9.75 -27.24 -6.59
C PRO A 511 -8.74 -27.37 -7.72
N SER A 512 -8.07 -28.53 -7.80
CA SER A 512 -7.33 -28.89 -9.01
C SER A 512 -8.30 -29.02 -10.19
N PRO A 513 -7.90 -28.58 -11.40
CA PRO A 513 -8.70 -28.73 -12.61
C PRO A 513 -9.04 -30.19 -12.95
#